data_AF-A0A8J8JTG0-F1
#
_entry.id   AF-A0A8J8JTG0-F1
#
_cell.length_a   1.000
_cell.length_b   1.000
_cell.length_c   1.000
_cell.angle_alpha   90.00
_cell.angle_beta   90.00
_cell.angle_gamma   90.00
#
_symmetry.space_group_name_H-M   'P 1'
#
loop_
_entity.id
_entity.type
_entity.pdbx_description
1 polymer ?
#
loop_
_entity_poly.entity_id
_entity_poly.type
_entity_poly.pdbx_seq_one_letter_code
_entity_poly.pdbx_strand_id
1 'polypeptide(L)' 'MEILKIQTTSLNIHHLELADLSDFYIYRSNPAVSQYQGFDVMTIKQAEEFIKANSKKHFGKEAEWDNRKG' A
#
# COMPACT_ATOMS: atom_id res chain seq x y z
N MET A 1 -11.59 -4.12 16.10
CA MET A 1 -10.61 -3.80 15.04
C MET A 1 -10.87 -2.36 14.63
N GLU A 2 -9.84 -1.53 14.63
CA GLU A 2 -9.96 -0.10 14.34
C GLU A 2 -9.18 0.25 13.08
N ILE A 3 -9.66 1.26 12.35
CA ILE A 3 -8.96 1.83 11.20
C ILE A 3 -7.81 2.67 11.74
N LEU A 4 -6.57 2.30 11.40
CA LEU A 4 -5.40 3.06 11.86
C LEU A 4 -5.40 4.45 11.21
N LYS A 5 -5.36 5.48 12.06
CA LYS A 5 -5.16 6.88 11.64
C LYS A 5 -4.25 7.58 12.64
N ILE A 6 -3.04 7.93 12.22
CA ILE A 6 -2.04 8.61 13.04
C ILE A 6 -1.74 9.96 12.41
N GLN A 7 -1.91 11.04 13.17
CA GLN A 7 -1.58 12.39 12.74
C GLN A 7 -0.44 12.94 13.59
N THR A 8 0.55 13.51 12.92
CA THR A 8 1.67 14.24 13.52
C THR A 8 1.73 15.64 12.93
N THR A 9 2.65 16.48 13.39
CA THR A 9 2.84 17.83 12.83
C THR A 9 3.18 17.81 11.34
N SER A 10 3.85 16.76 10.84
CA SER A 10 4.36 16.70 9.46
C SER A 10 3.77 15.57 8.62
N LEU A 11 3.04 14.62 9.22
CA LEU A 11 2.57 13.41 8.54
C LEU A 11 1.14 13.06 8.95
N ASN A 12 0.39 12.56 7.99
CA ASN A 12 -0.88 11.87 8.17
C ASN A 12 -0.72 10.43 7.67
N ILE A 13 -0.88 9.45 8.54
CA ILE A 13 -0.76 8.02 8.23
C ILE A 13 -2.15 7.41 8.37
N HIS A 14 -2.65 6.78 7.29
CA HIS A 14 -3.95 6.14 7.25
C HIS A 14 -3.90 4.85 6.41
N HIS A 15 -4.97 4.07 6.46
CA HIS A 15 -5.15 2.94 5.53
C HIS A 15 -5.28 3.46 4.08
N LEU A 16 -4.68 2.70 3.15
CA LEU A 16 -4.79 2.99 1.72
C LEU A 16 -6.26 2.98 1.27
N GLU A 17 -6.63 4.00 0.51
CA GLU A 17 -7.92 4.13 -0.15
C GLU A 17 -7.77 4.37 -1.65
N LEU A 18 -8.84 4.18 -2.42
CA LEU A 18 -8.77 4.33 -3.88
C LEU A 18 -8.41 5.74 -4.33
N ALA A 19 -8.68 6.75 -3.49
CA ALA A 19 -8.27 8.13 -3.75
C ALA A 19 -6.73 8.28 -3.83
N ASP A 20 -5.98 7.40 -3.16
CA ASP A 20 -4.51 7.42 -3.16
C ASP A 20 -3.89 6.81 -4.43
N LEU A 21 -4.70 6.24 -5.35
CA LEU A 21 -4.21 5.46 -6.49
C LEU A 21 -3.21 6.22 -7.37
N SER A 22 -3.47 7.51 -7.63
CA SER A 22 -2.60 8.32 -8.49
C SER A 22 -1.19 8.42 -7.89
N ASP A 23 -1.09 8.87 -6.65
CA ASP A 23 0.19 9.08 -5.97
C ASP A 23 0.89 7.74 -5.69
N PHE A 24 0.12 6.72 -5.30
CA PHE A 24 0.63 5.37 -5.10
C PHE A 24 1.21 4.79 -6.40
N TYR A 25 0.54 4.99 -7.54
CA TYR A 25 1.02 4.52 -8.85
C TYR A 25 2.31 5.25 -9.28
N ILE A 26 2.42 6.57 -9.06
CA ILE A 26 3.65 7.32 -9.37
C ILE A 26 4.86 6.71 -8.63
N TYR A 27 4.67 6.39 -7.34
CA TYR A 27 5.70 5.71 -6.55
C TYR A 27 5.97 4.28 -7.05
N ARG A 28 4.92 3.48 -7.27
CA ARG A 28 5.03 2.05 -7.62
C ARG A 28 5.47 1.76 -9.05
N SER A 29 5.30 2.71 -9.96
CA SER A 29 5.74 2.57 -11.36
C SER A 29 7.16 3.08 -11.59
N ASN A 30 7.80 3.68 -10.59
CA ASN A 30 9.14 4.23 -10.71
C ASN A 30 10.22 3.13 -10.56
N PRO A 31 10.96 2.78 -11.64
CA PRO A 31 11.97 1.73 -11.59
C PRO A 31 13.14 2.08 -10.66
N ALA A 32 13.47 3.37 -10.54
CA ALA A 32 14.55 3.83 -9.68
C ALA A 32 14.24 3.60 -8.19
N VAL A 33 12.96 3.54 -7.84
CA VAL A 33 12.47 3.22 -6.50
C VAL A 33 12.33 1.71 -6.31
N SER A 34 11.67 1.03 -7.25
CA SER A 34 11.30 -0.38 -7.09
C SER A 34 12.51 -1.32 -7.00
N GLN A 35 13.63 -0.96 -7.66
CA GLN A 35 14.88 -1.74 -7.61
C GLN A 35 15.39 -2.03 -6.19
N TYR A 36 15.05 -1.17 -5.21
CA TYR A 36 15.48 -1.31 -3.82
C TYR A 36 14.41 -1.89 -2.89
N GLN A 37 13.20 -2.17 -3.40
CA GLN A 37 12.03 -2.47 -2.56
C GLN A 37 11.58 -3.93 -2.63
N GLY A 38 12.28 -4.78 -3.40
CA GLY A 38 11.94 -6.20 -3.53
C GLY A 38 10.61 -6.47 -4.23
N PHE A 39 10.10 -5.51 -5.00
CA PHE A 39 8.91 -5.65 -5.86
C PHE A 39 9.17 -5.11 -7.26
N ASP A 40 8.48 -5.67 -8.26
CA ASP A 40 8.50 -5.16 -9.64
C ASP A 40 7.65 -3.89 -9.78
N VAL A 41 7.94 -3.10 -10.83
CA VAL A 41 7.10 -1.95 -11.19
C VAL A 41 5.67 -2.41 -11.46
N MET A 42 4.70 -1.66 -10.93
CA MET A 42 3.28 -1.96 -11.13
C MET A 42 2.71 -1.16 -12.29
N THR A 43 1.82 -1.77 -13.07
CA THR A 43 0.85 -1.06 -13.90
C THR A 43 -0.23 -0.40 -13.02
N ILE A 44 -0.94 0.58 -13.55
CA ILE A 44 -2.03 1.26 -12.82
C ILE A 44 -3.10 0.27 -12.32
N LYS A 45 -3.42 -0.76 -13.12
CA LYS A 45 -4.38 -1.79 -12.76
C LYS A 45 -3.88 -2.64 -11.58
N GLN A 46 -2.61 -3.05 -11.60
CA GLN A 46 -2.01 -3.80 -10.50
C GLN A 46 -1.94 -2.97 -9.21
N ALA A 47 -1.67 -1.67 -9.32
CA ALA A 47 -1.70 -0.74 -8.20
C ALA A 47 -3.11 -0.61 -7.61
N GLU A 48 -4.14 -0.50 -8.46
CA GLU A 48 -5.54 -0.46 -8.03
C GLU A 48 -5.96 -1.76 -7.31
N GLU A 49 -5.62 -2.92 -7.88
CA GLU A 49 -5.88 -4.23 -7.26
C GLU A 49 -5.18 -4.36 -5.91
N PHE A 50 -3.94 -3.87 -5.80
CA PHE A 50 -3.19 -3.84 -4.55
C PHE A 50 -3.90 -2.99 -3.49
N ILE A 51 -4.34 -1.77 -3.84
CA ILE A 51 -5.07 -0.91 -2.90
C ILE A 51 -6.38 -1.56 -2.46
N LYS A 52 -7.17 -2.13 -3.40
CA LYS A 52 -8.43 -2.83 -3.07
C LYS A 52 -8.23 -4.04 -2.15
N ALA A 53 -7.11 -4.73 -2.26
CA ALA A 53 -6.78 -5.85 -1.39
C ALA A 53 -6.32 -5.37 0.00
N ASN A 54 -5.51 -4.30 0.07
CA ASN A 54 -4.96 -3.80 1.33
C ASN A 54 -5.93 -2.92 2.13
N SER A 55 -6.87 -2.23 1.47
CA SER A 55 -7.90 -1.43 2.15
C SER A 55 -8.82 -2.26 3.05
N LYS A 56 -8.88 -3.58 2.81
CA LYS A 56 -9.68 -4.56 3.58
C LYS A 56 -8.92 -5.18 4.74
N LYS A 57 -7.61 -4.92 4.87
CA LYS A 57 -6.77 -5.50 5.92
C LYS A 57 -6.91 -4.67 7.20
N HIS A 58 -6.74 -5.32 8.34
CA HIS A 58 -6.95 -4.77 9.67
C HIS A 58 -5.66 -4.82 10.47
N PHE A 59 -5.48 -3.83 11.34
CA PHE A 59 -4.39 -3.83 12.30
C PHE A 59 -4.62 -4.93 13.37
N GLY A 60 -3.54 -5.61 13.76
CA GLY A 60 -3.56 -6.62 14.84
C GLY A 60 -4.02 -8.03 14.44
N LYS A 61 -4.27 -8.29 13.15
CA LYS A 61 -4.55 -9.65 12.65
C LYS A 61 -3.27 -10.28 12.10
N GLU A 62 -2.81 -11.34 12.74
CA GLU A 62 -1.61 -12.07 12.34
C GLU A 62 -1.71 -12.57 10.90
N ALA A 63 -0.57 -12.56 10.19
CA ALA A 63 -0.39 -13.02 8.81
C ALA A 63 -1.24 -12.33 7.72
N GLU A 64 -2.10 -11.36 8.05
CA GLU A 64 -2.92 -10.67 7.03
C GLU A 64 -2.08 -9.83 6.05
N TRP A 65 -0.87 -9.45 6.47
CA TRP A 65 0.09 -8.67 5.68
C TRP A 65 1.27 -9.51 5.16
N ASP A 66 1.28 -10.82 5.41
CA ASP A 66 2.32 -11.70 4.85
C ASP A 66 2.03 -11.93 3.36
N ASN A 67 2.79 -11.25 2.51
CA ASN A 67 2.70 -11.38 1.06
C ASN A 67 3.66 -12.45 0.51
N ARG A 68 4.36 -13.21 1.37
CA ARG A 68 5.15 -14.37 0.95
C ARG A 68 4.17 -15.47 0.57
N LYS A 69 4.00 -15.70 -0.74
CA LYS A 69 3.46 -16.97 -1.20
C LYS A 69 4.47 -18.07 -0.84
N GLY A 70 4.03 -19.06 -0.09
CA GLY A 70 4.70 -20.37 -0.07
C GLY A 70 4.69 -21.01 -1.45
#